data_AF-A0A535N0P9-F1
#
_entry.id   AF-A0A535N0P9-F1
#
_cell.length_a   1.000
_cell.length_b   1.000
_cell.length_c   1.000
_cell.angle_alpha   90.00
_cell.angle_beta   90.00
_cell.angle_gamma   90.00
#
_symmetry.space_group_name_H-M   'P 1'
#
loop_
_entity.id
_entity.type
_entity.pdbx_description
1 polymer ?
#
loop_
_entity_poly.entity_id
_entity_poly.type
_entity_poly.pdbx_seq_one_letter_code
_entity_poly.pdbx_strand_id
1 'polypeptide(L)'
;MTPPLRGRDAIQRLLVIASLLATLPLLGAGAAPAATGAGGPQVSIAAVSGDQGHAFVYAQVTDALGAHPAPPGSSPTAYYSRWEAVPVGAPGCPWLWLVYVYDRATNRQLNAPPPGLPTPYLPSTTFFCPGPRVSPVAGLQLAIAQARLDLDLVVGSSPARPQAGLPVSISARLDGSVANDLGLLLSMAIGDWQIDGWRIEFGDGSQARLPGGSARNISTAHVYAAGAVYQARVVASISGIAQAAEYGPSGYPFLVRRSFAVQVANDRPVSVASASVQHVSPLIAAGVSPVIDGSGAPTSAGLRRIDVPRAELVDLYLRPAIVREGYRTLGGAFAGWAHSTVTGWRYAGSLGSAPDRVIPDARWLQVEAPLGVQWDRPDLVLGGQAQDYVVRLQLRVAVRYPDGVAADLTVTATVGVGVRYAAQNE
;
A
#
# COMPACT_ATOMS: atom_id res chain seq x y z
N MET A 1 43.66 -51.27 -2.96
CA MET A 1 42.26 -51.21 -2.50
C MET A 1 41.68 -49.91 -3.01
N THR A 2 40.90 -50.00 -4.08
CA THR A 2 40.23 -48.88 -4.75
C THR A 2 39.01 -49.46 -5.44
N PRO A 3 37.80 -49.02 -5.09
CA PRO A 3 36.73 -48.90 -6.10
C PRO A 3 35.79 -47.71 -5.81
N PRO A 4 34.76 -47.42 -6.64
CA PRO A 4 34.61 -47.58 -8.10
C PRO A 4 34.15 -46.27 -8.79
N LEU A 5 34.20 -46.20 -10.13
CA LEU A 5 33.42 -45.23 -10.91
C LEU A 5 32.14 -45.91 -11.44
N ARG A 6 30.98 -45.43 -10.98
CA ARG A 6 29.63 -45.76 -11.46
C ARG A 6 29.37 -45.02 -12.78
N GLY A 7 29.14 -45.77 -13.87
CA GLY A 7 28.37 -45.27 -15.00
C GLY A 7 26.92 -45.73 -14.88
N ARG A 8 25.97 -44.78 -14.69
CA ARG A 8 24.55 -44.96 -15.08
C ARG A 8 23.58 -43.76 -14.94
N ASP A 9 23.98 -42.55 -14.55
CA ASP A 9 23.00 -41.47 -14.27
C ASP A 9 22.86 -40.35 -15.35
N ALA A 10 23.43 -40.49 -16.55
CA ALA A 10 23.37 -39.43 -17.56
C ALA A 10 22.21 -39.53 -18.56
N ILE A 11 21.42 -40.61 -18.58
CA ILE A 11 20.44 -40.87 -19.66
C ILE A 11 18.99 -40.50 -19.27
N GLN A 12 18.70 -40.22 -18.01
CA GLN A 12 17.32 -39.98 -17.54
C GLN A 12 16.88 -38.49 -17.48
N ARG A 13 17.77 -37.54 -17.82
CA ARG A 13 17.43 -36.09 -17.84
C ARG A 13 17.09 -35.52 -19.22
N LEU A 14 17.23 -36.30 -20.29
CA LEU A 14 16.98 -35.81 -21.66
C LEU A 14 15.53 -35.96 -22.15
N LEU A 15 14.65 -36.61 -21.38
CA LEU A 15 13.32 -37.03 -21.85
C LEU A 15 12.13 -36.29 -21.23
N VAL A 16 12.37 -35.27 -20.38
CA VAL A 16 11.30 -34.48 -19.74
C VAL A 16 11.09 -33.10 -20.40
N ILE A 17 12.03 -32.64 -21.24
CA ILE A 17 11.94 -31.32 -21.90
C ILE A 17 11.15 -31.38 -23.22
N ALA A 18 10.95 -32.57 -23.80
CA ALA A 18 10.26 -32.74 -25.08
C ALA A 18 8.72 -32.81 -24.99
N SER A 19 8.15 -32.92 -23.78
CA SER A 19 6.72 -33.27 -23.61
C SER A 19 5.81 -32.10 -23.21
N LEU A 20 6.34 -30.88 -23.06
CA LEU A 20 5.55 -29.70 -22.67
C LEU A 20 5.24 -28.75 -23.85
N LEU A 21 5.28 -29.26 -25.08
CA LEU A 21 5.05 -28.49 -26.32
C LEU A 21 3.78 -28.88 -27.09
N ALA A 22 2.91 -29.71 -26.53
CA ALA A 22 1.67 -30.11 -27.17
C ALA A 22 0.51 -30.08 -26.18
N THR A 23 -0.10 -28.89 -26.02
CA THR A 23 -1.56 -28.63 -25.95
C THR A 23 -1.86 -27.36 -25.16
N LEU A 24 -2.30 -26.29 -25.84
CA LEU A 24 -3.28 -25.32 -25.32
C LEU A 24 -4.02 -24.70 -26.53
N PRO A 25 -5.36 -24.62 -26.52
CA PRO A 25 -6.18 -24.22 -27.66
C PRO A 25 -6.45 -22.70 -27.73
N LEU A 26 -6.97 -22.28 -28.89
CA LEU A 26 -7.30 -20.92 -29.34
C LEU A 26 -8.16 -20.06 -28.38
N LEU A 27 -7.89 -18.73 -28.39
CA LEU A 27 -8.83 -17.59 -28.61
C LEU A 27 -8.07 -16.26 -28.35
N GLY A 28 -7.55 -15.54 -29.37
CA GLY A 28 -8.13 -14.32 -29.98
C GLY A 28 -7.51 -13.03 -29.39
N ALA A 29 -6.64 -12.27 -30.07
CA ALA A 29 -6.96 -11.38 -31.19
C ALA A 29 -5.76 -11.22 -32.15
N GLY A 30 -6.08 -11.09 -33.44
CA GLY A 30 -5.16 -11.32 -34.55
C GLY A 30 -4.23 -10.18 -34.93
N ALA A 31 -3.07 -10.59 -35.44
CA ALA A 31 -2.39 -9.93 -36.54
C ALA A 31 -2.07 -11.02 -37.56
N ALA A 32 -2.71 -10.95 -38.74
CA ALA A 32 -2.39 -11.85 -39.85
C ALA A 32 -0.90 -11.67 -40.22
N PRO A 33 -0.16 -12.75 -40.51
CA PRO A 33 1.18 -12.60 -41.05
C PRO A 33 1.05 -11.99 -42.45
N ALA A 34 1.58 -10.78 -42.63
CA ALA A 34 1.87 -10.29 -43.96
C ALA A 34 2.98 -11.20 -44.51
N ALA A 35 2.60 -12.14 -45.38
CA ALA A 35 3.54 -12.92 -46.16
C ALA A 35 4.23 -12.01 -47.17
N THR A 36 5.31 -11.35 -46.75
CA THR A 36 6.24 -10.68 -47.64
C THR A 36 7.38 -11.63 -47.97
N GLY A 37 7.38 -12.14 -49.21
CA GLY A 37 8.56 -12.54 -49.97
C GLY A 37 9.49 -13.58 -49.34
N ALA A 38 9.61 -14.74 -49.97
CA ALA A 38 10.62 -15.74 -49.67
C ALA A 38 12.03 -15.11 -49.63
N GLY A 39 12.67 -15.11 -48.45
CA GLY A 39 14.13 -15.06 -48.33
C GLY A 39 14.80 -14.01 -47.42
N GLY A 40 14.09 -13.16 -46.70
CA GLY A 40 14.70 -12.12 -45.85
C GLY A 40 14.75 -12.47 -44.35
N PRO A 41 15.56 -11.73 -43.55
CA PRO A 41 15.52 -11.79 -42.09
C PRO A 41 14.10 -11.59 -41.54
N GLN A 42 13.77 -12.32 -40.47
CA GLN A 42 12.45 -12.36 -39.84
C GLN A 42 12.56 -11.92 -38.39
N VAL A 43 11.79 -10.90 -38.00
CA VAL A 43 11.65 -10.46 -36.62
C VAL A 43 10.37 -11.02 -36.01
N SER A 44 10.51 -11.75 -34.90
CA SER A 44 9.41 -12.20 -34.07
C SER A 44 9.46 -11.53 -32.69
N ILE A 45 8.29 -11.23 -32.13
CA ILE A 45 8.14 -10.81 -30.74
C ILE A 45 7.10 -11.72 -30.08
N ALA A 46 7.46 -12.26 -28.92
CA ALA A 46 6.54 -12.90 -28.00
C ALA A 46 6.49 -12.06 -26.72
N ALA A 47 5.31 -11.53 -26.39
CA ALA A 47 5.03 -10.91 -25.11
C ALA A 47 4.20 -11.87 -24.27
N VAL A 48 4.71 -12.25 -23.11
CA VAL A 48 4.04 -13.16 -22.19
C VAL A 48 3.66 -12.38 -20.94
N SER A 49 2.38 -12.05 -20.85
CA SER A 49 1.79 -11.48 -19.65
C SER A 49 1.77 -12.52 -18.53
N GLY A 50 1.90 -12.07 -17.28
CA GLY A 50 1.77 -12.95 -16.13
C GLY A 50 1.00 -12.32 -14.99
N ASP A 51 0.44 -13.19 -14.16
CA ASP A 51 -0.47 -12.89 -13.06
C ASP A 51 0.16 -13.08 -11.67
N GLN A 52 1.37 -13.61 -11.60
CA GLN A 52 2.11 -13.87 -10.35
C GLN A 52 3.33 -12.96 -10.18
N GLY A 53 3.23 -11.73 -10.68
CA GLY A 53 4.26 -10.71 -10.55
C GLY A 53 5.42 -10.84 -11.53
N HIS A 54 5.37 -11.76 -12.49
CA HIS A 54 6.41 -11.92 -13.49
C HIS A 54 5.82 -11.85 -14.90
N ALA A 55 6.42 -11.06 -15.77
CA ALA A 55 6.11 -11.04 -17.20
C ALA A 55 7.41 -10.92 -17.99
N PHE A 56 7.39 -11.35 -19.24
CA PHE A 56 8.56 -11.18 -20.10
C PHE A 56 8.18 -10.87 -21.54
N VAL A 57 9.06 -10.12 -22.20
CA VAL A 57 9.01 -9.90 -23.65
C VAL A 57 10.27 -10.47 -24.22
N TYR A 58 10.11 -11.31 -25.23
CA TYR A 58 11.19 -11.92 -25.97
C TYR A 58 11.09 -11.49 -27.42
N ALA A 59 12.17 -10.93 -27.95
CA ALA A 59 12.28 -10.55 -29.35
C ALA A 59 13.43 -11.34 -29.98
N GLN A 60 13.22 -11.82 -31.20
CA GLN A 60 14.23 -12.57 -31.93
C GLN A 60 14.25 -12.10 -33.39
N VAL A 61 15.46 -12.04 -33.96
CA VAL A 61 15.66 -11.90 -35.39
C VAL A 61 16.44 -13.12 -35.89
N THR A 62 15.97 -13.70 -36.98
CA THR A 62 16.63 -14.83 -37.66
C THR A 62 16.80 -14.51 -39.14
N ASP A 63 17.90 -14.95 -39.74
CA ASP A 63 18.11 -14.90 -41.19
C ASP A 63 18.30 -16.33 -41.73
N ALA A 64 17.36 -16.79 -42.54
CA ALA A 64 17.34 -18.14 -43.10
C ALA A 64 18.15 -18.28 -44.40
N LEU A 65 18.47 -17.18 -45.09
CA LEU A 65 19.28 -17.18 -46.31
C LEU A 65 20.71 -16.71 -46.08
N GLY A 66 21.02 -16.24 -44.86
CA GLY A 66 22.35 -15.86 -44.42
C GLY A 66 22.64 -14.37 -44.60
N ALA A 67 23.21 -13.76 -43.56
CA ALA A 67 23.41 -12.32 -43.51
C ALA A 67 24.73 -11.91 -44.18
N HIS A 68 24.69 -10.88 -45.04
CA HIS A 68 25.88 -10.23 -45.57
C HIS A 68 26.23 -9.01 -44.71
N PRO A 69 27.48 -8.84 -44.26
CA PRO A 69 27.83 -7.69 -43.45
C PRO A 69 28.00 -6.44 -44.33
N ALA A 70 27.60 -5.27 -43.80
CA ALA A 70 27.45 -4.05 -44.58
C ALA A 70 28.66 -3.48 -45.34
N PRO A 71 28.51 -2.97 -46.57
CA PRO A 71 29.60 -2.26 -47.23
C PRO A 71 29.91 -0.92 -46.50
N PRO A 72 31.19 -0.55 -46.31
CA PRO A 72 31.56 0.74 -45.73
C PRO A 72 31.26 1.89 -46.70
N GLY A 73 30.54 2.91 -46.21
CA GLY A 73 30.44 4.25 -46.83
C GLY A 73 29.62 4.33 -48.13
N SER A 74 28.66 5.25 -48.15
CA SER A 74 27.73 5.58 -49.25
C SER A 74 26.59 4.58 -49.47
N SER A 75 25.48 4.83 -48.76
CA SER A 75 24.18 4.20 -49.02
C SER A 75 23.14 5.31 -49.15
N PRO A 76 22.04 5.17 -49.90
CA PRO A 76 20.91 6.11 -49.85
C PRO A 76 20.02 5.93 -48.61
N THR A 77 20.33 4.99 -47.71
CA THR A 77 19.53 4.77 -46.49
C THR A 77 19.74 5.87 -45.44
N ALA A 78 18.77 6.01 -44.54
CA ALA A 78 18.85 6.91 -43.37
C ALA A 78 19.94 6.48 -42.35
N TYR A 79 20.68 5.41 -42.62
CA TYR A 79 21.68 4.82 -41.75
C TYR A 79 23.02 4.70 -42.48
N TYR A 80 24.11 4.55 -41.73
CA TYR A 80 25.40 4.17 -42.29
C TYR A 80 26.19 3.31 -41.30
N SER A 81 27.08 2.45 -41.79
CA SER A 81 27.97 1.64 -40.95
C SER A 81 29.41 2.10 -41.07
N ARG A 82 30.13 2.18 -39.94
CA ARG A 82 31.59 2.35 -39.87
C ARG A 82 32.24 1.02 -39.51
N TRP A 83 33.35 0.74 -40.16
CA TRP A 83 34.11 -0.48 -40.03
C TRP A 83 35.49 -0.18 -39.48
N GLU A 84 35.90 -0.89 -38.42
CA GLU A 84 37.21 -0.73 -37.79
C GLU A 84 37.89 -2.09 -37.68
N ALA A 85 39.07 -2.23 -38.29
CA ALA A 85 39.89 -3.41 -38.15
C ALA A 85 40.72 -3.32 -36.87
N VAL A 86 40.59 -4.31 -36.00
CA VAL A 86 41.34 -4.45 -34.75
C VAL A 86 42.29 -5.64 -34.87
N PRO A 87 43.60 -5.47 -34.68
CA PRO A 87 44.54 -6.59 -34.65
C PRO A 87 44.32 -7.42 -33.39
N VAL A 88 44.13 -8.74 -33.54
CA VAL A 88 43.91 -9.66 -32.40
C VAL A 88 45.03 -10.70 -32.25
N GLY A 89 45.98 -10.74 -33.19
CA GLY A 89 47.26 -11.45 -33.03
C GLY A 89 47.17 -12.98 -32.90
N ALA A 90 46.02 -13.60 -33.17
CA ALA A 90 45.82 -15.03 -33.04
C ALA A 90 46.33 -15.78 -34.29
N PRO A 91 46.99 -16.96 -34.14
CA PRO A 91 47.34 -17.81 -35.28
C PRO A 91 46.07 -18.21 -36.05
N GLY A 92 45.94 -17.77 -37.30
CA GLY A 92 44.75 -18.00 -38.14
C GLY A 92 43.69 -16.90 -38.11
N CYS A 93 43.81 -15.89 -37.24
CA CYS A 93 42.93 -14.72 -37.19
C CYS A 93 43.71 -13.46 -36.82
N PRO A 94 44.43 -12.84 -37.77
CA PRO A 94 45.27 -11.68 -37.46
C PRO A 94 44.44 -10.41 -37.16
N TRP A 95 43.20 -10.34 -37.65
CA TRP A 95 42.34 -9.15 -37.58
C TRP A 95 40.90 -9.51 -37.25
N LEU A 96 40.22 -8.61 -36.53
CA LEU A 96 38.79 -8.61 -36.27
C LEU A 96 38.18 -7.32 -36.83
N TRP A 97 37.03 -7.39 -37.48
CA TRP A 97 36.31 -6.22 -37.97
C TRP A 97 35.16 -5.86 -37.02
N LEU A 98 35.19 -4.66 -36.45
CA LEU A 98 34.11 -4.07 -35.67
C LEU A 98 33.20 -3.26 -36.59
N VAL A 99 31.89 -3.44 -36.46
CA VAL A 99 30.88 -2.69 -37.24
C VAL A 99 30.01 -1.87 -36.31
N TYR A 100 30.00 -0.57 -36.54
CA TYR A 100 29.21 0.40 -35.79
C TYR A 100 28.14 0.98 -36.73
N VAL A 101 26.87 0.90 -36.34
CA VAL A 101 25.74 1.41 -37.11
C VAL A 101 25.32 2.76 -36.55
N TYR A 102 25.15 3.75 -37.42
CA TYR A 102 24.78 5.10 -37.08
C TYR A 102 23.50 5.52 -37.79
N ASP A 103 22.67 6.28 -37.09
CA ASP A 103 21.65 7.11 -37.71
C ASP A 103 22.30 8.28 -38.44
N ARG A 104 21.99 8.48 -39.71
CA ARG A 104 22.64 9.51 -40.55
C ARG A 104 22.19 10.92 -40.20
N ALA A 105 20.96 11.11 -39.74
CA ALA A 105 20.43 12.43 -39.41
C ALA A 105 21.01 12.95 -38.09
N THR A 106 21.21 12.05 -37.13
CA THR A 106 21.64 12.39 -35.76
C THR A 106 23.08 12.02 -35.46
N ASN A 107 23.72 11.25 -36.34
CA ASN A 107 25.06 10.68 -36.16
C ASN A 107 25.18 9.83 -34.87
N ARG A 108 24.06 9.35 -34.32
CA ARG A 108 24.03 8.56 -33.08
C ARG A 108 24.32 7.10 -33.40
N GLN A 109 25.27 6.49 -32.69
CA GLN A 109 25.50 5.06 -32.75
C GLN A 109 24.30 4.31 -32.18
N LEU A 110 23.71 3.43 -32.98
CA LEU A 110 22.52 2.68 -32.65
C LEU A 110 22.84 1.36 -31.94
N ASN A 111 23.97 0.75 -32.25
CA ASN A 111 24.50 -0.45 -31.59
C ASN A 111 25.63 -0.10 -30.60
N ALA A 112 25.45 0.95 -29.80
CA ALA A 112 26.43 1.33 -28.79
C ALA A 112 26.50 0.28 -27.67
N PRO A 113 27.70 -0.07 -27.17
CA PRO A 113 27.82 -0.94 -26.01
C PRO A 113 27.19 -0.27 -24.78
N PRO A 114 26.66 -1.06 -23.82
CA PRO A 114 26.18 -0.52 -22.55
C PRO A 114 27.28 0.32 -21.84
N PRO A 115 26.90 1.39 -21.10
CA PRO A 115 27.86 2.21 -20.38
C PRO A 115 28.71 1.38 -19.40
N GLY A 116 30.02 1.58 -19.38
CA GLY A 116 30.94 0.92 -18.44
C GLY A 116 31.59 -0.38 -18.92
N LEU A 117 31.28 -0.84 -20.13
CA LEU A 117 31.97 -1.97 -20.75
C LEU A 117 33.17 -1.49 -21.58
N PRO A 118 34.30 -2.23 -21.57
CA PRO A 118 35.46 -1.87 -22.38
C PRO A 118 35.12 -1.98 -23.86
N THR A 119 35.52 -0.98 -24.64
CA THR A 119 35.51 -1.05 -26.11
C THR A 119 36.78 -1.75 -26.59
N PRO A 120 36.67 -2.80 -27.44
CA PRO A 120 35.44 -3.36 -28.01
C PRO A 120 34.72 -4.38 -27.11
N TYR A 121 33.39 -4.27 -27.00
CA TYR A 121 32.54 -5.26 -26.32
C TYR A 121 32.10 -6.33 -27.32
N LEU A 122 32.45 -7.60 -27.07
CA LEU A 122 32.29 -8.74 -27.99
C LEU A 122 31.39 -9.84 -27.40
N PRO A 123 30.13 -9.58 -27.02
CA PRO A 123 29.31 -10.60 -26.35
C PRO A 123 28.79 -11.66 -27.33
N SER A 124 28.76 -11.40 -28.64
CA SER A 124 28.40 -12.38 -29.65
C SER A 124 29.64 -13.16 -30.09
N THR A 125 29.71 -14.46 -29.79
CA THR A 125 30.79 -15.37 -30.20
C THR A 125 30.82 -15.62 -31.71
N THR A 126 31.17 -14.60 -32.50
CA THR A 126 31.48 -14.80 -33.92
C THR A 126 32.67 -13.94 -34.32
N PHE A 127 33.86 -14.57 -34.31
CA PHE A 127 35.07 -13.99 -34.85
C PHE A 127 35.06 -14.24 -36.36
N PHE A 128 35.15 -13.18 -37.16
CA PHE A 128 35.30 -13.31 -38.60
C PHE A 128 36.77 -13.04 -38.97
N CYS A 129 37.43 -14.01 -39.59
CA CYS A 129 38.86 -14.00 -39.89
C CYS A 129 39.09 -13.98 -41.41
N PRO A 130 38.83 -12.87 -42.12
CA PRO A 130 39.30 -12.74 -43.48
C PRO A 130 40.78 -12.42 -43.48
N GLY A 131 41.50 -12.85 -44.51
CA GLY A 131 42.83 -12.32 -44.78
C GLY A 131 42.82 -10.78 -44.92
N PRO A 132 43.97 -10.10 -44.75
CA PRO A 132 44.10 -8.63 -44.68
C PRO A 132 43.63 -7.84 -45.91
N ARG A 133 43.09 -8.51 -46.95
CA ARG A 133 42.63 -7.92 -48.21
C ARG A 133 41.22 -8.36 -48.64
N VAL A 134 40.53 -9.16 -47.83
CA VAL A 134 39.18 -9.65 -48.17
C VAL A 134 38.18 -9.00 -47.20
N SER A 135 37.27 -8.19 -47.74
CA SER A 135 36.14 -7.71 -46.94
C SER A 135 35.25 -8.89 -46.53
N PRO A 136 34.64 -8.93 -45.33
CA PRO A 136 33.79 -10.02 -44.84
C PRO A 136 32.57 -10.45 -45.67
N VAL A 137 32.39 -9.86 -46.85
CA VAL A 137 31.25 -10.03 -47.76
C VAL A 137 31.12 -11.45 -48.34
N ALA A 138 32.12 -12.34 -48.14
CA ALA A 138 32.17 -13.64 -48.84
C ALA A 138 31.66 -14.86 -48.05
N GLY A 139 31.29 -14.75 -46.77
CA GLY A 139 30.87 -15.89 -45.94
C GLY A 139 29.40 -15.82 -45.52
N LEU A 140 28.54 -16.64 -46.12
CA LEU A 140 27.14 -16.78 -45.74
C LEU A 140 27.06 -17.48 -44.37
N GLN A 141 26.52 -16.81 -43.34
CA GLN A 141 26.36 -17.38 -42.00
C GLN A 141 24.92 -17.27 -41.51
N LEU A 142 24.40 -18.37 -40.95
CA LEU A 142 23.15 -18.38 -40.19
C LEU A 142 23.39 -17.62 -38.89
N ALA A 143 22.64 -16.54 -38.70
CA ALA A 143 22.73 -15.71 -37.51
C ALA A 143 21.37 -15.65 -36.81
N ILE A 144 21.42 -15.57 -35.47
CA ILE A 144 20.27 -15.32 -34.61
C ILE A 144 20.71 -14.26 -33.60
N ALA A 145 19.87 -13.25 -33.37
CA ALA A 145 20.04 -12.31 -32.27
C ALA A 145 18.74 -12.20 -31.46
N GLN A 146 18.87 -12.02 -30.15
CA GLN A 146 17.76 -12.07 -29.21
C GLN A 146 17.76 -10.87 -28.27
N ALA A 147 16.59 -10.38 -27.88
CA ALA A 147 16.45 -9.47 -26.75
C ALA A 147 15.37 -9.95 -25.80
N ARG A 148 15.57 -9.69 -24.52
CA ARG A 148 14.66 -10.07 -23.46
C ARG A 148 14.44 -8.90 -22.50
N LEU A 149 13.19 -8.63 -22.19
CA LEU A 149 12.77 -7.75 -21.10
C LEU A 149 12.09 -8.64 -20.06
N ASP A 150 12.65 -8.68 -18.85
CA ASP A 150 12.06 -9.33 -17.69
C ASP A 150 11.46 -8.27 -16.77
N LEU A 151 10.24 -8.51 -16.31
CA LEU A 151 9.44 -7.60 -15.49
C LEU A 151 9.01 -8.28 -14.20
N ASP A 152 9.32 -7.65 -13.08
CA ASP A 152 9.00 -8.14 -11.74
C ASP A 152 8.16 -7.11 -10.99
N LEU A 153 6.92 -7.47 -10.69
CA LEU A 153 5.95 -6.63 -9.98
C LEU A 153 5.76 -7.14 -8.55
N VAL A 154 6.07 -6.29 -7.58
CA VAL A 154 5.83 -6.55 -6.15
C VAL A 154 4.72 -5.66 -5.63
N VAL A 155 3.78 -6.25 -4.89
CA VAL A 155 2.63 -5.54 -4.29
C VAL A 155 2.69 -5.61 -2.77
N GLY A 156 2.44 -4.48 -2.12
CA GLY A 156 2.46 -4.32 -0.67
C GLY A 156 1.20 -3.64 -0.14
N SER A 157 0.99 -3.77 1.17
CA SER A 157 -0.06 -3.08 1.91
C SER A 157 0.51 -2.50 3.20
N SER A 158 0.15 -1.25 3.52
CA SER A 158 0.55 -0.57 4.75
C SER A 158 -0.65 0.11 5.42
N PRO A 159 -0.96 -0.18 6.70
CA PRO A 159 -0.27 -1.15 7.56
C PRO A 159 -0.48 -2.60 7.08
N ALA A 160 0.39 -3.52 7.51
CA ALA A 160 0.33 -4.93 7.11
C ALA A 160 -0.94 -5.66 7.60
N ARG A 161 -1.55 -5.16 8.68
CA ARG A 161 -2.83 -5.63 9.23
C ARG A 161 -3.75 -4.42 9.44
N PRO A 162 -4.43 -3.96 8.38
CA PRO A 162 -5.36 -2.84 8.49
C PRO A 162 -6.60 -3.22 9.30
N GLN A 163 -7.31 -2.21 9.79
CA GLN A 163 -8.61 -2.38 10.43
C GLN A 163 -9.71 -1.83 9.52
N ALA A 164 -10.88 -2.44 9.56
CA ALA A 164 -12.05 -1.95 8.84
C ALA A 164 -12.40 -0.52 9.28
N GLY A 165 -12.74 0.33 8.32
CA GLY A 165 -13.04 1.75 8.54
C GLY A 165 -11.82 2.67 8.66
N LEU A 166 -10.58 2.13 8.65
CA LEU A 166 -9.35 2.92 8.64
C LEU A 166 -8.65 2.86 7.28
N PRO A 167 -7.89 3.92 6.91
CA PRO A 167 -7.15 3.94 5.65
C PRO A 167 -6.01 2.93 5.64
N VAL A 168 -5.89 2.22 4.52
CA VAL A 168 -4.77 1.35 4.15
C VAL A 168 -4.22 1.80 2.82
N SER A 169 -2.90 1.80 2.69
CA SER A 169 -2.23 2.09 1.43
C SER A 169 -1.86 0.80 0.73
N ILE A 170 -2.35 0.60 -0.50
CA ILE A 170 -1.87 -0.43 -1.41
C ILE A 170 -0.78 0.19 -2.29
N SER A 171 0.39 -0.44 -2.30
CA SER A 171 1.53 0.01 -3.09
C SER A 171 2.00 -1.08 -4.04
N ALA A 172 2.63 -0.65 -5.13
CA ALA A 172 3.28 -1.56 -6.05
C ALA A 172 4.59 -0.98 -6.55
N ARG A 173 5.53 -1.87 -6.88
CA ARG A 173 6.83 -1.56 -7.46
C ARG A 173 7.10 -2.51 -8.61
N LEU A 174 7.43 -1.95 -9.77
CA LEU A 174 7.83 -2.68 -10.97
C LEU A 174 9.33 -2.52 -11.18
N ASP A 175 10.07 -3.61 -11.07
CA ASP A 175 11.45 -3.71 -11.52
C ASP A 175 11.47 -4.31 -12.93
N GLY A 176 12.43 -3.90 -13.76
CA GLY A 176 12.53 -4.38 -15.13
C GLY A 176 13.97 -4.42 -15.58
N SER A 177 14.39 -5.54 -16.17
CA SER A 177 15.74 -5.77 -16.66
C SER A 177 15.73 -6.10 -18.14
N VAL A 178 16.69 -5.55 -18.88
CA VAL A 178 16.78 -5.72 -20.33
C VAL A 178 18.11 -6.39 -20.66
N ALA A 179 18.05 -7.48 -21.42
CA ALA A 179 19.18 -8.12 -22.06
C ALA A 179 19.03 -7.96 -23.57
N ASN A 180 20.00 -7.33 -24.21
CA ASN A 180 20.02 -7.12 -25.66
C ASN A 180 21.20 -7.89 -26.26
N ASP A 181 20.99 -8.51 -27.42
CA ASP A 181 22.04 -9.15 -28.21
C ASP A 181 22.41 -8.26 -29.38
N LEU A 182 23.58 -7.64 -29.29
CA LEU A 182 24.10 -6.71 -30.28
C LEU A 182 25.26 -7.38 -31.01
N GLY A 183 24.92 -8.18 -32.03
CA GLY A 183 25.87 -8.92 -32.85
C GLY A 183 26.26 -8.21 -34.15
N LEU A 184 27.34 -8.71 -34.76
CA LEU A 184 27.90 -8.22 -36.02
C LEU A 184 26.96 -8.49 -37.23
N LEU A 185 26.36 -9.69 -37.25
CA LEU A 185 25.54 -10.19 -38.35
C LEU A 185 24.05 -9.85 -38.19
N LEU A 186 23.58 -9.82 -36.95
CA LEU A 186 22.23 -9.40 -36.57
C LEU A 186 22.32 -8.73 -35.20
N SER A 187 21.51 -7.71 -34.97
CA SER A 187 21.34 -7.09 -33.65
C SER A 187 19.85 -7.06 -33.31
N MET A 188 19.52 -7.34 -32.06
CA MET A 188 18.18 -7.23 -31.50
C MET A 188 18.22 -6.48 -30.18
N ALA A 189 17.34 -5.50 -30.01
CA ALA A 189 17.27 -4.69 -28.80
C ALA A 189 15.85 -4.33 -28.41
N ILE A 190 15.58 -4.25 -27.11
CA ILE A 190 14.42 -3.58 -26.52
C ILE A 190 14.92 -2.27 -25.92
N GLY A 191 14.58 -1.15 -26.56
CA GLY A 191 15.13 0.17 -26.22
C GLY A 191 14.14 1.04 -25.46
N ASP A 192 12.93 1.18 -26.00
CA ASP A 192 11.92 2.11 -25.52
C ASP A 192 10.73 1.32 -24.99
N TRP A 193 10.59 1.25 -23.67
CA TRP A 193 9.38 0.72 -23.04
C TRP A 193 8.95 1.60 -21.88
N GLN A 194 7.64 1.64 -21.65
CA GLN A 194 7.03 2.49 -20.64
C GLN A 194 5.81 1.82 -20.04
N ILE A 195 5.42 2.30 -18.85
CA ILE A 195 4.18 1.90 -18.21
C ILE A 195 3.10 2.83 -18.74
N ASP A 196 2.08 2.27 -19.41
CA ASP A 196 0.95 3.02 -19.96
C ASP A 196 -0.07 3.38 -18.87
N GLY A 197 -0.19 2.53 -17.85
CA GLY A 197 -1.09 2.75 -16.73
C GLY A 197 -1.11 1.63 -15.72
N TRP A 198 -1.70 1.95 -14.56
CA TRP A 198 -1.89 1.02 -13.47
C TRP A 198 -3.37 0.85 -13.16
N ARG A 199 -3.74 -0.37 -12.81
CA ARG A 199 -5.07 -0.71 -12.30
C ARG A 199 -4.92 -1.46 -10.99
N ILE A 200 -5.63 -1.01 -9.96
CA ILE A 200 -5.67 -1.65 -8.65
C ILE A 200 -7.09 -2.15 -8.44
N GLU A 201 -7.27 -3.44 -8.23
CA GLU A 201 -8.52 -4.07 -7.81
C GLU A 201 -8.37 -4.39 -6.32
N PHE A 202 -9.18 -3.80 -5.44
CA PHE A 202 -8.98 -3.97 -3.98
C PHE A 202 -9.56 -5.29 -3.44
N GLY A 203 -10.28 -6.05 -4.25
CA GLY A 203 -10.89 -7.33 -3.87
C GLY A 203 -12.23 -7.21 -3.15
N ASP A 204 -12.68 -5.99 -2.84
CA ASP A 204 -14.02 -5.69 -2.30
C ASP A 204 -15.01 -5.19 -3.38
N GLY A 205 -14.64 -5.34 -4.65
CA GLY A 205 -15.38 -4.84 -5.80
C GLY A 205 -15.02 -3.40 -6.22
N SER A 206 -14.27 -2.67 -5.39
CA SER A 206 -13.75 -1.35 -5.77
C SER A 206 -12.45 -1.45 -6.57
N GLN A 207 -12.18 -0.42 -7.37
CA GLN A 207 -10.97 -0.33 -8.19
C GLN A 207 -10.47 1.11 -8.29
N ALA A 208 -9.16 1.25 -8.48
CA ALA A 208 -8.51 2.50 -8.83
C ALA A 208 -7.74 2.36 -10.14
N ARG A 209 -7.61 3.48 -10.87
CA ARG A 209 -6.76 3.59 -12.05
C ARG A 209 -5.80 4.75 -11.85
N LEU A 210 -4.52 4.51 -12.12
CA LEU A 210 -3.50 5.54 -12.04
C LEU A 210 -2.84 5.69 -13.42
N PRO A 211 -2.45 6.91 -13.80
CA PRO A 211 -1.75 7.13 -15.05
C PRO A 211 -0.40 6.40 -15.05
N GLY A 212 0.05 6.07 -16.25
CA GLY A 212 1.39 5.58 -16.51
C GLY A 212 2.44 6.70 -16.50
N GLY A 213 3.67 6.35 -16.88
CA GLY A 213 4.80 7.27 -16.97
C GLY A 213 6.12 6.63 -16.59
N SER A 214 7.11 7.46 -16.23
CA SER A 214 8.43 7.01 -15.78
C SER A 214 8.44 6.47 -14.35
N ALA A 215 7.38 6.73 -13.57
CA ALA A 215 7.24 6.25 -12.20
C ALA A 215 7.02 4.74 -12.18
N ARG A 216 7.97 4.01 -11.58
CA ARG A 216 7.94 2.55 -11.43
C ARG A 216 7.29 2.08 -10.14
N ASN A 217 6.83 3.01 -9.32
CA ASN A 217 6.24 2.77 -8.03
C ASN A 217 4.97 3.61 -7.87
N ILE A 218 3.95 3.01 -7.28
CA ILE A 218 2.67 3.64 -7.01
C ILE A 218 2.21 3.35 -5.59
N SER A 219 1.34 4.22 -5.07
CA SER A 219 0.71 4.06 -3.76
C SER A 219 -0.68 4.68 -3.80
N THR A 220 -1.69 3.99 -3.28
CA THR A 220 -3.07 4.49 -3.25
C THR A 220 -3.75 4.09 -1.94
N ALA A 221 -4.39 5.06 -1.30
CA ALA A 221 -5.17 4.83 -0.09
C ALA A 221 -6.54 4.22 -0.42
N HIS A 222 -7.00 3.33 0.45
CA HIS A 222 -8.31 2.69 0.40
C HIS A 222 -8.85 2.47 1.81
N VAL A 223 -10.17 2.31 1.96
CA VAL A 223 -10.79 2.00 3.25
C VAL A 223 -11.74 0.82 3.07
N TYR A 224 -11.40 -0.33 3.67
CA TYR A 224 -12.28 -1.50 3.67
C TYR A 224 -13.41 -1.32 4.68
N ALA A 225 -14.64 -1.60 4.27
CA ALA A 225 -15.82 -1.42 5.12
C ALA A 225 -15.97 -2.50 6.22
N ALA A 226 -15.49 -3.72 5.96
CA ALA A 226 -15.66 -4.87 6.84
C ALA A 226 -14.34 -5.62 7.08
N GLY A 227 -14.29 -6.36 8.19
CA GLY A 227 -13.19 -7.27 8.47
C GLY A 227 -13.32 -8.53 7.63
N ALA A 228 -12.35 -8.79 6.76
CA ALA A 228 -12.27 -9.98 5.91
C ALA A 228 -10.85 -10.11 5.34
N VAL A 229 -10.62 -11.19 4.59
CA VAL A 229 -9.42 -11.30 3.73
C VAL A 229 -9.82 -10.88 2.33
N TYR A 230 -9.18 -9.83 1.83
CA TYR A 230 -9.36 -9.34 0.46
C TYR A 230 -8.14 -9.70 -0.38
N GLN A 231 -8.35 -10.00 -1.67
CA GLN A 231 -7.27 -10.19 -2.63
C GLN A 231 -7.09 -8.90 -3.42
N ALA A 232 -6.10 -8.09 -3.03
CA ALA A 232 -5.77 -6.87 -3.74
C ALA A 232 -4.88 -7.22 -4.94
N ARG A 233 -5.32 -6.89 -6.15
CA ARG A 233 -4.62 -7.17 -7.39
C ARG A 233 -4.15 -5.88 -8.04
N VAL A 234 -2.87 -5.80 -8.39
CA VAL A 234 -2.33 -4.67 -9.15
C VAL A 234 -1.93 -5.16 -10.53
N VAL A 235 -2.31 -4.42 -11.56
CA VAL A 235 -1.96 -4.68 -12.96
C VAL A 235 -1.24 -3.47 -13.53
N ALA A 236 -0.02 -3.65 -14.02
CA ALA A 236 0.68 -2.68 -14.86
C ALA A 236 0.51 -3.05 -16.33
N SER A 237 0.07 -2.09 -17.15
CA SER A 237 0.05 -2.21 -18.62
C SER A 237 1.28 -1.53 -19.18
N ILE A 238 2.02 -2.23 -20.03
CA ILE A 238 3.34 -1.81 -20.52
C ILE A 238 3.34 -1.92 -22.04
N SER A 239 3.87 -0.90 -22.70
CA SER A 239 4.11 -0.90 -24.14
C SER A 239 5.56 -0.58 -24.42
N GLY A 240 6.05 -1.04 -25.57
CA GLY A 240 7.39 -0.71 -26.01
C GLY A 240 7.68 -1.10 -27.45
N ILE A 241 8.93 -0.88 -27.85
CA ILE A 241 9.44 -1.16 -29.19
C ILE A 241 10.64 -2.08 -29.05
N ALA A 242 10.58 -3.24 -29.71
CA ALA A 242 11.77 -4.00 -30.04
C ALA A 242 12.23 -3.61 -31.44
N GLN A 243 13.54 -3.56 -31.62
CA GLN A 243 14.17 -3.15 -32.86
C GLN A 243 15.30 -4.09 -33.24
N ALA A 244 15.33 -4.47 -34.51
CA ALA A 244 16.39 -5.26 -35.10
C ALA A 244 17.12 -4.46 -36.18
N ALA A 245 18.44 -4.64 -36.27
CA ALA A 245 19.20 -4.19 -37.42
C ALA A 245 19.35 -5.37 -38.39
N GLU A 246 18.78 -5.22 -39.59
CA GLU A 246 18.81 -6.22 -40.66
C GLU A 246 19.64 -5.72 -41.84
N TYR A 247 20.23 -6.63 -42.61
CA TYR A 247 21.03 -6.31 -43.79
C TYR A 247 20.32 -6.80 -45.05
N GLY A 248 20.07 -5.89 -45.99
CA GLY A 248 19.46 -6.26 -47.28
C GLY A 248 20.43 -7.03 -48.19
N PRO A 249 19.97 -7.54 -49.35
CA PRO A 249 20.82 -8.24 -50.33
C PRO A 249 22.01 -7.43 -50.86
N SER A 250 21.97 -6.10 -50.75
CA SER A 250 23.07 -5.18 -51.06
C SER A 250 24.02 -4.93 -49.89
N GLY A 251 23.83 -5.63 -48.77
CA GLY A 251 24.52 -5.47 -47.50
C GLY A 251 24.13 -4.23 -46.68
N TYR A 252 23.22 -3.36 -47.14
CA TYR A 252 22.92 -2.14 -46.37
C TYR A 252 22.06 -2.42 -45.13
N PRO A 253 22.39 -1.81 -43.97
CA PRO A 253 21.58 -1.98 -42.77
C PRO A 253 20.29 -1.16 -42.87
N PHE A 254 19.19 -1.75 -42.42
CA PHE A 254 17.94 -1.06 -42.14
C PHE A 254 17.37 -1.52 -40.80
N LEU A 255 16.60 -0.64 -40.16
CA LEU A 255 16.04 -0.89 -38.84
C LEU A 255 14.62 -1.42 -38.98
N VAL A 256 14.36 -2.58 -38.42
CA VAL A 256 13.01 -3.14 -38.29
C VAL A 256 12.53 -2.89 -36.88
N ARG A 257 11.47 -2.10 -36.75
CA ARG A 257 10.80 -1.83 -35.48
C ARG A 257 9.50 -2.62 -35.39
N ARG A 258 9.24 -3.18 -34.23
CA ARG A 258 8.02 -3.91 -33.91
C ARG A 258 7.58 -3.52 -32.50
N SER A 259 6.33 -3.06 -32.38
CA SER A 259 5.74 -2.71 -31.09
C SER A 259 5.34 -3.97 -30.34
N PHE A 260 5.36 -3.89 -29.01
CA PHE A 260 4.78 -4.90 -28.13
C PHE A 260 3.93 -4.24 -27.05
N ALA A 261 3.02 -5.03 -26.50
CA ALA A 261 2.29 -4.71 -25.29
C ALA A 261 2.28 -5.94 -24.39
N VAL A 262 2.46 -5.72 -23.08
CA VAL A 262 2.49 -6.78 -22.07
C VAL A 262 1.81 -6.28 -20.80
N GLN A 263 1.20 -7.19 -20.05
CA GLN A 263 0.67 -6.90 -18.73
C GLN A 263 1.39 -7.74 -17.69
N VAL A 264 1.74 -7.10 -16.57
CA VAL A 264 2.20 -7.81 -15.39
C VAL A 264 1.22 -7.51 -14.26
N ALA A 265 0.69 -8.56 -13.66
CA ALA A 265 -0.19 -8.47 -12.51
C ALA A 265 0.39 -9.25 -11.35
N ASN A 266 0.10 -8.81 -10.13
CA ASN A 266 0.40 -9.57 -8.92
C ASN A 266 -0.69 -9.32 -7.88
N ASP A 267 -0.89 -10.32 -7.04
CA ASP A 267 -1.88 -10.34 -5.98
C ASP A 267 -1.22 -10.18 -4.61
N ARG A 268 -1.95 -9.53 -3.71
CA ARG A 268 -1.57 -9.40 -2.31
C ARG A 268 -2.79 -9.66 -1.43
N PRO A 269 -2.79 -10.73 -0.61
CA PRO A 269 -3.81 -10.90 0.40
C PRO A 269 -3.69 -9.81 1.45
N VAL A 270 -4.79 -9.12 1.72
CA VAL A 270 -4.92 -8.09 2.76
C VAL A 270 -5.88 -8.60 3.81
N SER A 271 -5.34 -8.97 4.98
CA SER A 271 -6.14 -9.42 6.12
C SER A 271 -6.60 -8.21 6.94
N VAL A 272 -7.85 -7.80 6.74
CA VAL A 272 -8.46 -6.66 7.44
C VAL A 272 -9.10 -7.17 8.72
N ALA A 273 -8.65 -6.64 9.85
CA ALA A 273 -9.29 -6.91 11.14
C ALA A 273 -10.64 -6.18 11.22
N SER A 274 -11.63 -6.79 11.87
CA SER A 274 -12.87 -6.11 12.22
C SER A 274 -12.59 -4.82 13.00
N ALA A 275 -13.42 -3.80 12.79
CA ALA A 275 -13.24 -2.51 13.46
C ALA A 275 -13.21 -2.70 14.98
N SER A 276 -12.19 -2.17 15.64
CA SER A 276 -12.17 -2.12 17.10
C SER A 276 -13.19 -1.06 17.54
N VAL A 277 -14.27 -1.52 18.17
CA VAL A 277 -15.28 -0.65 18.76
C VAL A 277 -14.89 -0.39 20.21
N GLN A 278 -14.81 0.87 20.61
CA GLN A 278 -14.68 1.25 22.02
C GLN A 278 -15.77 2.23 22.40
N HIS A 279 -16.25 2.09 23.63
CA HIS A 279 -17.26 2.95 24.22
C HIS A 279 -16.63 3.75 25.36
N VAL A 280 -16.63 5.07 25.22
CA VAL A 280 -16.06 5.99 26.20
C VAL A 280 -17.19 6.55 27.06
N SER A 281 -17.05 6.40 28.38
CA SER A 281 -18.05 6.87 29.34
C SER A 281 -18.22 8.41 29.34
N PRO A 282 -19.44 8.91 29.63
CA PRO A 282 -19.67 10.34 29.83
C PRO A 282 -18.90 10.87 31.03
N LEU A 283 -18.65 12.17 31.02
CA LEU A 283 -18.17 12.92 32.17
C LEU A 283 -19.34 13.68 32.78
N ILE A 284 -19.69 13.37 34.03
CA ILE A 284 -20.83 13.95 34.73
C ILE A 284 -20.35 14.62 36.01
N ALA A 285 -20.86 15.82 36.24
CA ALA A 285 -20.74 16.52 37.51
C ALA A 285 -22.11 16.61 38.18
N ALA A 286 -22.13 16.83 39.49
CA ALA A 286 -23.36 17.16 40.21
C ALA A 286 -23.16 18.44 41.02
N GLY A 287 -24.22 19.23 41.07
CA GLY A 287 -24.43 20.22 42.12
C GLY A 287 -25.73 19.92 42.85
N VAL A 288 -26.04 20.74 43.84
CA VAL A 288 -27.29 20.67 44.60
C VAL A 288 -27.98 22.03 44.61
N SER A 289 -29.30 22.00 44.78
CA SER A 289 -30.10 23.17 45.07
C SER A 289 -30.70 22.99 46.48
N PRO A 290 -30.22 23.74 47.49
CA PRO A 290 -30.67 23.59 48.87
C PRO A 290 -32.01 24.29 49.10
N VAL A 291 -32.86 23.66 49.92
CA VAL A 291 -34.08 24.25 50.49
C VAL A 291 -34.04 24.06 52.00
N ILE A 292 -34.22 25.13 52.76
CA ILE A 292 -34.12 25.13 54.23
C ILE A 292 -35.54 25.08 54.81
N ASP A 293 -35.82 24.13 55.69
CA ASP A 293 -37.11 23.94 56.38
C ASP A 293 -38.35 23.93 55.46
N GLY A 294 -38.19 23.44 54.23
CA GLY A 294 -39.27 23.44 53.24
C GLY A 294 -39.70 24.84 52.76
N SER A 295 -38.95 25.89 53.13
CA SER A 295 -39.23 27.26 52.71
C SER A 295 -38.71 27.51 51.30
N GLY A 296 -39.63 27.49 50.33
CA GLY A 296 -39.35 27.82 48.93
C GLY A 296 -39.21 26.61 48.00
N ALA A 297 -39.11 26.91 46.71
CA ALA A 297 -38.92 25.90 45.67
C ALA A 297 -37.43 25.75 45.33
N PRO A 298 -36.95 24.52 45.04
CA PRO A 298 -35.56 24.34 44.65
C PRO A 298 -35.30 25.02 43.31
N THR A 299 -34.19 25.73 43.23
CA THR A 299 -33.75 26.41 42.01
C THR A 299 -33.30 25.40 40.95
N SER A 300 -33.24 25.84 39.69
CA SER A 300 -32.66 25.06 38.60
C SER A 300 -31.12 25.04 38.63
N ALA A 301 -30.50 25.96 39.37
CA ALA A 301 -29.05 26.05 39.49
C ALA A 301 -28.49 24.93 40.39
N GLY A 302 -27.51 24.19 39.87
CA GLY A 302 -26.73 23.22 40.64
C GLY A 302 -25.49 23.84 41.25
N LEU A 303 -25.52 24.10 42.56
CA LEU A 303 -24.38 24.67 43.28
C LEU A 303 -23.40 23.55 43.67
N ARG A 304 -22.10 23.78 43.43
CA ARG A 304 -21.03 22.84 43.83
C ARG A 304 -20.53 23.06 45.25
N ARG A 305 -20.85 24.22 45.80
CA ARG A 305 -20.61 24.61 47.19
C ARG A 305 -21.83 25.37 47.68
N ILE A 306 -22.30 25.07 48.88
CA ILE A 306 -23.40 25.77 49.53
C ILE A 306 -22.99 26.17 50.94
N ASP A 307 -23.63 27.21 51.46
CA ASP A 307 -23.53 27.61 52.85
C ASP A 307 -24.89 27.41 53.52
N VAL A 308 -24.90 26.74 54.67
CA VAL A 308 -26.14 26.39 55.38
C VAL A 308 -26.07 26.80 56.86
N PRO A 309 -27.21 27.16 57.48
CA PRO A 309 -27.25 27.41 58.92
C PRO A 309 -27.04 26.10 59.70
N ARG A 310 -26.36 26.21 60.83
CA ARG A 310 -26.17 25.09 61.77
C ARG A 310 -27.51 24.61 62.34
N ALA A 311 -27.61 23.30 62.52
CA ALA A 311 -28.73 22.62 63.18
C ALA A 311 -30.11 22.78 62.50
N GLU A 312 -30.14 23.31 61.28
CA GLU A 312 -31.36 23.32 60.46
C GLU A 312 -31.38 22.14 59.48
N LEU A 313 -32.58 21.67 59.15
CA LEU A 313 -32.75 20.62 58.17
C LEU A 313 -32.71 21.22 56.76
N VAL A 314 -31.82 20.70 55.92
CA VAL A 314 -31.64 21.15 54.54
C VAL A 314 -31.96 20.03 53.57
N ASP A 315 -32.95 20.24 52.72
CA ASP A 315 -33.27 19.37 51.60
C ASP A 315 -32.42 19.76 50.39
N LEU A 316 -31.47 18.88 50.02
CA LEU A 316 -30.62 19.06 48.85
C LEU A 316 -31.24 18.37 47.63
N TYR A 317 -31.70 19.16 46.66
CA TYR A 317 -32.18 18.63 45.39
C TYR A 317 -31.02 18.47 44.41
N LEU A 318 -30.84 17.27 43.87
CA LEU A 318 -29.76 17.00 42.93
C LEU A 318 -29.95 17.77 41.61
N ARG A 319 -28.85 18.32 41.10
CA ARG A 319 -28.77 18.97 39.79
C ARG A 319 -27.57 18.38 39.04
N PRO A 320 -27.75 17.26 38.32
CA PRO A 320 -26.69 16.68 37.53
C PRO A 320 -26.41 17.52 36.28
N ALA A 321 -25.16 17.59 35.87
CA ALA A 321 -24.72 18.25 34.65
C ALA A 321 -23.82 17.29 33.86
N ILE A 322 -24.24 16.95 32.64
CA ILE A 322 -23.41 16.20 31.70
C ILE A 322 -22.37 17.18 31.14
N VAL A 323 -21.15 17.09 31.65
CA VAL A 323 -20.03 17.95 31.22
C VAL A 323 -19.55 17.54 29.83
N ARG A 324 -19.56 16.23 29.56
CA ARG A 324 -19.29 15.65 28.24
C ARG A 324 -20.10 14.37 28.10
N GLU A 325 -20.77 14.23 26.97
CA GLU A 325 -21.42 12.97 26.62
C GLU A 325 -20.41 11.84 26.48
N GLY A 326 -20.90 10.61 26.66
CA GLY A 326 -20.15 9.43 26.24
C GLY A 326 -20.01 9.45 24.72
N TYR A 327 -19.06 8.69 24.17
CA TYR A 327 -18.95 8.56 22.73
C TYR A 327 -18.38 7.22 22.33
N ARG A 328 -18.64 6.83 21.09
CA ARG A 328 -18.11 5.63 20.49
C ARG A 328 -16.89 5.98 19.64
N THR A 329 -15.90 5.10 19.62
CA THR A 329 -14.82 5.15 18.64
C THR A 329 -14.80 3.89 17.77
N LEU A 330 -14.35 4.05 16.54
CA LEU A 330 -14.12 3.00 15.55
C LEU A 330 -12.67 3.11 15.09
N GLY A 331 -11.85 2.09 15.41
CA GLY A 331 -10.42 2.15 15.10
C GLY A 331 -9.72 3.35 15.73
N GLY A 332 -10.21 3.81 16.90
CA GLY A 332 -9.73 5.00 17.60
C GLY A 332 -10.30 6.34 17.12
N ALA A 333 -10.97 6.40 15.96
CA ALA A 333 -11.61 7.62 15.48
C ALA A 333 -13.01 7.80 16.09
N PHE A 334 -13.41 9.05 16.34
CA PHE A 334 -14.75 9.37 16.84
C PHE A 334 -15.84 8.89 15.87
N ALA A 335 -16.82 8.15 16.39
CA ALA A 335 -17.86 7.47 15.61
C ALA A 335 -19.29 7.77 16.12
N GLY A 336 -19.45 8.86 16.87
CA GLY A 336 -20.74 9.38 17.30
C GLY A 336 -20.87 9.52 18.82
N TRP A 337 -21.71 10.49 19.22
CA TRP A 337 -22.03 10.77 20.62
C TRP A 337 -23.05 9.77 21.15
N ALA A 338 -22.85 9.37 22.41
CA ALA A 338 -23.88 8.70 23.18
C ALA A 338 -24.91 9.72 23.68
N HIS A 339 -26.03 9.20 24.15
CA HIS A 339 -27.00 9.95 24.93
C HIS A 339 -26.98 9.43 26.36
N SER A 340 -26.70 10.32 27.32
CA SER A 340 -26.65 9.96 28.74
C SER A 340 -27.81 10.58 29.50
N THR A 341 -28.35 9.86 30.47
CA THR A 341 -29.40 10.34 31.36
C THR A 341 -29.10 9.88 32.77
N VAL A 342 -29.06 10.82 33.71
CA VAL A 342 -28.99 10.45 35.14
C VAL A 342 -30.37 9.98 35.55
N THR A 343 -30.46 8.77 36.09
CA THR A 343 -31.74 8.10 36.41
C THR A 343 -31.98 7.97 37.91
N GLY A 344 -30.96 8.25 38.72
CA GLY A 344 -31.11 8.27 40.16
C GLY A 344 -29.80 8.57 40.87
N TRP A 345 -29.88 8.67 42.18
CA TRP A 345 -28.73 8.90 43.04
C TRP A 345 -28.84 8.15 44.35
N ARG A 346 -27.71 7.95 45.03
CA ARG A 346 -27.67 7.50 46.42
C ARG A 346 -26.64 8.30 47.19
N TYR A 347 -26.91 8.51 48.47
CA TYR A 347 -25.98 9.17 49.36
C TYR A 347 -24.96 8.15 49.86
N ALA A 348 -23.68 8.43 49.60
CA ALA A 348 -22.53 7.60 49.94
C ALA A 348 -21.61 8.30 50.97
N GLY A 349 -22.15 9.27 51.70
CA GLY A 349 -21.49 9.93 52.82
C GLY A 349 -21.79 9.23 54.15
N SER A 350 -21.26 9.78 55.25
CA SER A 350 -21.55 9.28 56.60
C SER A 350 -22.97 9.64 57.04
N LEU A 351 -23.50 8.90 58.02
CA LEU A 351 -24.74 9.25 58.73
C LEU A 351 -24.71 10.74 59.11
N GLY A 352 -25.74 11.48 58.69
CA GLY A 352 -25.93 12.89 59.06
C GLY A 352 -26.46 13.01 60.49
N SER A 353 -26.53 14.25 61.00
CA SER A 353 -27.14 14.54 62.30
C SER A 353 -28.67 14.64 62.24
N ALA A 354 -29.27 14.56 61.05
CA ALA A 354 -30.71 14.63 60.87
C ALA A 354 -31.40 13.36 61.41
N PRO A 355 -32.43 13.47 62.26
CA PRO A 355 -33.23 12.32 62.68
C PRO A 355 -34.06 11.78 61.51
N ASP A 356 -33.96 10.47 61.28
CA ASP A 356 -34.87 9.60 60.51
C ASP A 356 -35.05 9.78 58.98
N ARG A 357 -34.38 10.73 58.31
CA ARG A 357 -34.54 10.93 56.85
C ARG A 357 -33.42 10.43 55.94
N VAL A 358 -32.22 10.18 56.46
CA VAL A 358 -31.07 9.77 55.63
C VAL A 358 -30.42 8.51 56.18
N ILE A 359 -30.59 7.41 55.44
CA ILE A 359 -29.87 6.16 55.66
C ILE A 359 -28.82 6.06 54.54
N PRO A 360 -27.52 6.25 54.84
CA PRO A 360 -26.43 6.05 53.89
C PRO A 360 -26.54 4.69 53.19
N ASP A 361 -26.27 4.67 51.90
CA ASP A 361 -26.22 3.46 51.06
C ASP A 361 -27.48 2.58 51.02
N ALA A 362 -28.60 2.98 51.65
CA ALA A 362 -29.74 2.09 51.84
C ALA A 362 -30.60 1.86 50.59
N ARG A 363 -30.73 2.88 49.70
CA ARG A 363 -31.49 2.76 48.45
C ARG A 363 -31.09 3.80 47.41
N TRP A 364 -31.26 3.44 46.14
CA TRP A 364 -31.25 4.39 45.05
C TRP A 364 -32.56 5.19 45.04
N LEU A 365 -32.42 6.51 44.97
CA LEU A 365 -33.52 7.46 44.91
C LEU A 365 -33.65 8.02 43.49
N GLN A 366 -34.87 8.43 43.13
CA GLN A 366 -35.14 9.14 41.88
C GLN A 366 -34.40 10.49 41.86
N VAL A 367 -34.13 11.03 40.68
CA VAL A 367 -33.35 12.27 40.51
C VAL A 367 -33.98 13.45 41.25
N GLU A 368 -35.30 13.49 41.30
CA GLU A 368 -36.10 14.57 41.88
C GLU A 368 -36.23 14.45 43.40
N ALA A 369 -35.89 13.30 44.00
CA ALA A 369 -35.98 13.11 45.44
C ALA A 369 -34.95 14.01 46.15
N PRO A 370 -35.32 14.70 47.24
CA PRO A 370 -34.39 15.48 48.05
C PRO A 370 -33.53 14.57 48.95
N LEU A 371 -32.32 15.05 49.26
CA LEU A 371 -31.48 14.53 50.33
C LEU A 371 -31.58 15.46 51.55
N GLY A 372 -32.29 15.04 52.59
CA GLY A 372 -32.44 15.84 53.82
C GLY A 372 -31.25 15.68 54.77
N VAL A 373 -30.35 16.65 54.84
CA VAL A 373 -29.17 16.62 55.72
C VAL A 373 -29.24 17.73 56.75
N GLN A 374 -28.72 17.46 57.94
CA GLN A 374 -28.55 18.42 59.03
C GLN A 374 -27.13 18.31 59.57
N TRP A 375 -26.53 19.46 59.85
CA TRP A 375 -25.19 19.58 60.41
C TRP A 375 -25.24 20.28 61.79
N ASP A 376 -25.06 19.49 62.85
CA ASP A 376 -25.10 20.01 64.22
C ASP A 376 -23.73 20.46 64.75
N ARG A 377 -22.66 20.13 64.04
CA ARG A 377 -21.28 20.49 64.41
C ARG A 377 -20.80 21.70 63.59
N PRO A 378 -19.99 22.61 64.19
CA PRO A 378 -19.30 23.68 63.45
C PRO A 378 -18.44 23.13 62.31
N ASP A 379 -18.09 23.98 61.35
CA ASP A 379 -17.00 23.67 60.40
C ASP A 379 -15.74 23.23 61.13
N LEU A 380 -15.07 22.21 60.60
CA LEU A 380 -13.81 21.73 61.13
C LEU A 380 -12.73 22.75 60.80
N VAL A 381 -12.10 23.35 61.83
CA VAL A 381 -10.97 24.25 61.63
C VAL A 381 -9.67 23.46 61.70
N LEU A 382 -8.98 23.34 60.56
CA LEU A 382 -7.68 22.67 60.43
C LEU A 382 -6.65 23.69 59.96
N GLY A 383 -5.62 23.95 60.78
CA GLY A 383 -4.57 24.93 60.43
C GLY A 383 -5.05 26.37 60.30
N GLY A 384 -6.12 26.76 61.01
CA GLY A 384 -6.67 28.12 60.97
C GLY A 384 -7.60 28.43 59.78
N GLN A 385 -7.93 27.42 58.96
CA GLN A 385 -8.89 27.54 57.86
C GLN A 385 -10.11 26.65 58.15
N ALA A 386 -11.31 27.17 57.87
CA ALA A 386 -12.54 26.37 57.92
C ALA A 386 -12.53 25.36 56.76
N GLN A 387 -12.86 24.10 57.07
CA GLN A 387 -13.07 23.08 56.05
C GLN A 387 -14.56 22.81 55.83
N ASP A 388 -14.94 22.82 54.56
CA ASP A 388 -16.26 22.39 54.12
C ASP A 388 -16.49 20.91 54.46
N TYR A 389 -17.71 20.61 54.90
CA TYR A 389 -18.24 19.26 54.87
C TYR A 389 -18.39 18.77 53.43
N VAL A 390 -18.22 17.47 53.21
CA VAL A 390 -18.36 16.87 51.88
C VAL A 390 -19.59 15.98 51.81
N VAL A 391 -20.56 16.38 51.00
CA VAL A 391 -21.69 15.53 50.62
C VAL A 391 -21.22 14.65 49.46
N ARG A 392 -21.07 13.35 49.71
CA ARG A 392 -20.67 12.36 48.69
C ARG A 392 -21.90 11.67 48.12
N LEU A 393 -22.05 11.75 46.81
CA LEU A 393 -23.15 11.16 46.07
C LEU A 393 -22.62 10.13 45.08
N GLN A 394 -23.42 9.10 44.82
CA GLN A 394 -23.24 8.24 43.68
C GLN A 394 -24.45 8.37 42.77
N LEU A 395 -24.18 8.56 41.49
CA LEU A 395 -25.16 8.82 40.45
C LEU A 395 -25.30 7.58 39.59
N ARG A 396 -26.53 7.18 39.27
CA ARG A 396 -26.83 6.14 38.29
C ARG A 396 -27.09 6.82 36.97
N VAL A 397 -26.39 6.36 35.94
CA VAL A 397 -26.40 6.98 34.61
C VAL A 397 -26.69 5.90 33.59
N ALA A 398 -27.82 6.04 32.90
CA ALA A 398 -28.11 5.25 31.73
C ALA A 398 -27.45 5.93 30.52
N VAL A 399 -26.69 5.17 29.74
CA VAL A 399 -26.00 5.65 28.53
C VAL A 399 -26.43 4.80 27.36
N ARG A 400 -26.78 5.42 26.23
CA ARG A 400 -27.09 4.75 24.98
C ARG A 400 -26.17 5.24 23.86
N TYR A 401 -25.38 4.34 23.31
CA TYR A 401 -24.43 4.63 22.22
C TYR A 401 -25.11 4.54 20.84
N PRO A 402 -24.52 5.17 19.79
CA PRO A 402 -25.08 5.19 18.44
C PRO A 402 -25.34 3.82 17.81
N ASP A 403 -24.59 2.80 18.22
CA ASP A 403 -24.73 1.42 17.76
C ASP A 403 -25.81 0.63 18.52
N GLY A 404 -26.58 1.30 19.38
CA GLY A 404 -27.66 0.72 20.16
C GLY A 404 -27.21 0.07 21.47
N VAL A 405 -25.89 -0.04 21.71
CA VAL A 405 -25.35 -0.53 22.99
C VAL A 405 -25.80 0.39 24.12
N ALA A 406 -26.34 -0.20 25.18
CA ALA A 406 -26.72 0.50 26.40
C ALA A 406 -25.79 0.09 27.54
N ALA A 407 -25.47 1.03 28.43
CA ALA A 407 -24.68 0.79 29.62
C ALA A 407 -25.26 1.56 30.81
N ASP A 408 -25.29 0.91 31.97
CA ASP A 408 -25.60 1.56 33.25
C ASP A 408 -24.30 1.80 34.01
N LEU A 409 -24.01 3.07 34.29
CA LEU A 409 -22.79 3.50 34.96
C LEU A 409 -23.10 4.06 36.34
N THR A 410 -22.14 3.92 37.26
CA THR A 410 -22.14 4.60 38.56
C THR A 410 -21.03 5.63 38.60
N VAL A 411 -21.38 6.90 38.80
CA VAL A 411 -20.42 8.02 38.87
C VAL A 411 -20.46 8.60 40.28
N THR A 412 -19.30 8.80 40.90
CA THR A 412 -19.20 9.48 42.20
C THR A 412 -19.11 10.98 41.97
N ALA A 413 -19.89 11.75 42.72
CA ALA A 413 -19.84 13.20 42.77
C ALA A 413 -19.76 13.70 44.21
N THR A 414 -19.22 14.90 44.39
CA THR A 414 -19.05 15.53 45.70
C THR A 414 -19.47 16.99 45.65
N VAL A 415 -20.11 17.45 46.73
CA VAL A 415 -20.50 18.85 46.93
C VAL A 415 -19.95 19.32 48.26
N GLY A 416 -19.37 20.53 48.28
CA GLY A 416 -18.88 21.17 49.50
C GLY A 416 -20.01 21.89 50.25
N VAL A 417 -19.98 21.85 51.58
CA VAL A 417 -20.96 22.51 52.44
C VAL A 417 -20.22 23.24 53.55
N GLY A 418 -20.36 24.56 53.61
CA GLY A 418 -19.95 25.38 54.75
C GLY A 418 -21.11 25.56 55.72
N VAL A 419 -20.83 25.50 57.03
CA VAL A 419 -21.85 25.63 58.09
C VAL A 419 -21.67 26.96 58.82
N ARG A 420 -22.60 27.89 58.58
CA ARG A 420 -22.56 29.24 59.15
C ARG A 420 -23.29 29.34 60.49
N TYR A 421 -22.74 30.16 61.39
CA TYR A 421 -23.37 30.53 62.66
C TYR A 421 -24.17 31.82 62.52
N ALA A 422 -25.39 31.86 63.05
CA ALA A 422 -26.20 33.08 63.17
C ALA A 422 -25.60 34.14 64.13
N ALA A 423 -24.36 33.96 64.61
CA ALA A 423 -23.67 34.87 65.51
C ALA A 423 -22.18 35.06 65.15
N GLN A 424 -21.83 35.04 63.85
CA GLN A 424 -20.62 35.70 63.38
C GLN A 424 -21.03 37.08 62.85
N ASN A 425 -21.23 38.03 63.77
CA ASN A 425 -21.00 39.43 63.42
C ASN A 425 -19.49 39.58 63.17
N GLU A 426 -19.15 40.36 62.15
CA GLU A 426 -17.79 40.67 61.67
C GLU A 426 -16.76 40.94 62.77
#